data_AF-A0A2L0F209-F1
#
_entry.id   AF-A0A2L0F209-F1
#
_cell.length_a   1.000
_cell.length_b   1.000
_cell.length_c   1.000
_cell.angle_alpha   90.00
_cell.angle_beta   90.00
_cell.angle_gamma   90.00
#
_symmetry.space_group_name_H-M   'P 1'
#
loop_
_entity.id
_entity.type
_entity.pdbx_description
1 polymer ?
#
loop_
_entity_poly.entity_id
_entity_poly.type
_entity_poly.pdbx_seq_one_letter_code
_entity_poly.pdbx_strand_id
1 'polypeptide(L)'
;MTVGVLVLSCTSDHQVSPWGAARRPPLSVYVAPPDLDAHLGAIDAEAAELGLTLEVELRGALPRGGGEVVVRGYRGTDALGRRTSAVRVATPRGVVMAAGPIESGRVDRSQATELVPSLLPGPDTDAAQQLGLFRSGTDLNRDGAPDVALRNEAGALEVWALQPLGAARYTVELAVPPRFALDVDRDGSLELAGRVPVDDGDPIRPDLVDVAGFEGGRYTHRSGAARAFHEARAGGPGAGGPGAGGPGQGKRPEPPKDDAVRLRRALEQAWHALLAGRPAKETLAALDREPVPAALREVFSAHRARVAELAAASSRDAPAPVEEAPRGTRAPTRPQEASGRPD
;
A
#
# COMPACT_ATOMS: atom_id res chain seq x y z
N MET A 1 36.71 12.07 -11.99
CA MET A 1 35.45 11.33 -12.21
C MET A 1 35.23 10.42 -11.03
N THR A 2 34.42 10.84 -10.08
CA THR A 2 34.12 10.10 -8.84
C THR A 2 32.78 9.42 -9.05
N VAL A 3 32.80 8.09 -9.17
CA VAL A 3 31.59 7.27 -9.27
C VAL A 3 31.03 7.14 -7.85
N GLY A 4 29.99 7.91 -7.55
CA GLY A 4 29.21 7.78 -6.32
C GLY A 4 28.28 6.58 -6.43
N VAL A 5 28.56 5.53 -5.67
CA VAL A 5 27.66 4.40 -5.46
C VAL A 5 26.54 4.87 -4.52
N LEU A 6 25.34 5.06 -5.07
CA LEU A 6 24.12 5.25 -4.29
C LEU A 6 23.67 3.89 -3.74
N VAL A 7 23.96 3.63 -2.48
CA VAL A 7 23.40 2.51 -1.73
C VAL A 7 22.02 2.95 -1.23
N LEU A 8 20.96 2.58 -1.94
CA LEU A 8 19.59 2.69 -1.43
C LEU A 8 19.38 1.59 -0.38
N SER A 9 19.64 1.90 0.88
CA SER A 9 19.31 1.03 2.01
C SER A 9 17.82 1.14 2.32
N CYS A 10 17.01 0.29 1.69
CA CYS A 10 15.65 0.00 2.15
C CYS A 10 15.71 -1.01 3.29
N THR A 11 16.18 -0.61 4.47
CA THR A 11 16.05 -1.40 5.69
C THR A 11 15.02 -0.72 6.58
N SER A 12 13.76 -1.06 6.39
CA SER A 12 12.81 -0.90 7.47
C SER A 12 13.27 -1.86 8.57
N ASP A 13 13.70 -1.34 9.72
CA ASP A 13 14.22 -2.10 10.87
C ASP A 13 13.13 -2.92 11.60
N HIS A 14 12.06 -3.28 10.88
CA HIS A 14 11.13 -4.31 11.31
C HIS A 14 11.91 -5.61 11.36
N GLN A 15 12.16 -6.08 12.58
CA GLN A 15 12.67 -7.41 12.75
C GLN A 15 11.53 -8.38 12.41
N VAL A 16 11.54 -8.88 11.18
CA VAL A 16 10.87 -10.15 10.81
C VAL A 16 11.61 -11.34 11.44
N SER A 17 12.47 -11.07 12.42
CA SER A 17 13.15 -12.11 13.19
C SER A 17 12.09 -12.78 14.07
N PRO A 18 12.06 -14.11 14.11
CA PRO A 18 10.93 -14.81 14.67
C PRO A 18 10.75 -14.67 16.20
N TRP A 19 11.50 -13.85 16.93
CA TRP A 19 11.49 -13.87 18.39
C TRP A 19 11.86 -12.52 19.01
N GLY A 20 10.94 -11.92 19.77
CA GLY A 20 11.07 -10.64 20.50
C GLY A 20 12.03 -10.65 21.70
N ALA A 21 13.01 -11.55 21.72
CA ALA A 21 14.10 -11.53 22.69
C ALA A 21 15.42 -11.32 21.94
N ALA A 22 16.28 -10.44 22.45
CA ALA A 22 17.57 -10.03 21.87
C ALA A 22 18.64 -11.17 21.71
N ARG A 23 18.24 -12.45 21.74
CA ARG A 23 19.11 -13.61 21.59
C ARG A 23 18.62 -14.49 20.45
N ARG A 24 19.55 -14.89 19.56
CA ARG A 24 19.28 -15.88 18.52
C ARG A 24 18.76 -17.17 19.18
N PRO A 25 17.61 -17.72 18.74
CA PRO A 25 17.08 -18.96 19.29
C PRO A 25 18.02 -20.13 18.99
N PRO A 26 18.12 -21.13 19.87
CA PRO A 26 18.79 -22.38 19.56
C PRO A 26 18.03 -23.12 18.44
N LEU A 27 18.73 -23.93 17.65
CA LEU A 27 18.14 -24.72 16.55
C LEU A 27 16.97 -25.62 16.99
N SER A 28 16.93 -25.99 18.27
CA SER A 28 15.86 -26.79 18.88
C SER A 28 14.48 -26.15 18.78
N VAL A 29 14.38 -24.82 18.65
CA VAL A 29 13.09 -24.13 18.48
C VAL A 29 12.44 -24.47 17.12
N TYR A 30 13.23 -24.78 16.09
CA TYR A 30 12.70 -25.13 14.75
C TYR A 30 12.22 -26.58 14.64
N VAL A 31 12.56 -27.43 15.61
CA VAL A 31 12.12 -28.83 15.72
C VAL A 31 11.13 -29.05 16.86
N ALA A 32 10.80 -28.01 17.62
CA ALA A 32 9.81 -28.08 18.67
C ALA A 32 8.42 -28.39 18.09
N PRO A 33 7.58 -29.16 18.83
CA PRO A 33 6.18 -29.33 18.48
C PRO A 33 5.48 -27.97 18.39
N PRO A 34 4.47 -27.80 17.52
CA PRO A 34 3.73 -26.56 17.45
C PRO A 34 3.00 -26.26 18.77
N ASP A 35 3.21 -25.07 19.33
CA ASP A 35 2.65 -24.66 20.62
C ASP A 35 2.33 -23.15 20.63
N LEU A 36 1.14 -22.82 20.13
CA LEU A 36 0.68 -21.43 20.04
C LEU A 36 0.54 -20.79 21.42
N ASP A 37 0.04 -21.52 22.41
CA ASP A 37 -0.22 -20.98 23.76
C ASP A 37 1.09 -20.61 24.46
N ALA A 38 2.14 -21.43 24.31
CA ALA A 38 3.46 -21.09 24.83
C ALA A 38 4.02 -19.81 24.19
N HIS A 39 3.83 -19.62 22.88
CA HIS A 39 4.27 -18.41 22.18
C HIS A 39 3.48 -17.17 22.62
N LEU A 40 2.17 -17.29 22.81
CA LEU A 40 1.34 -16.19 23.34
C LEU A 40 1.74 -15.82 24.78
N GLY A 41 2.01 -16.81 25.63
CA GLY A 41 2.51 -16.58 26.98
C GLY A 41 3.87 -15.88 27.01
N ALA A 42 4.78 -16.23 26.11
CA ALA A 42 6.07 -15.54 25.97
C ALA A 42 5.91 -14.08 25.52
N ILE A 43 5.00 -13.82 24.57
CA ILE A 43 4.66 -12.46 24.14
C ILE A 43 4.12 -11.64 25.31
N ASP A 44 3.22 -12.19 26.13
CA ASP A 44 2.62 -11.45 27.25
C ASP A 44 3.64 -11.11 28.34
N ALA A 45 4.61 -12.00 28.59
CA ALA A 45 5.72 -11.70 29.49
C ALA A 45 6.61 -10.56 28.94
N GLU A 46 6.98 -10.62 27.66
CA GLU A 46 7.76 -9.56 26.99
C GLU A 46 7.02 -8.21 27.03
N ALA A 47 5.74 -8.19 26.67
CA ALA A 47 4.93 -6.98 26.67
C ALA A 47 4.84 -6.36 28.08
N ALA A 48 4.67 -7.18 29.12
CA ALA A 48 4.66 -6.71 30.50
C ALA A 48 6.00 -6.10 30.93
N GLU A 49 7.14 -6.70 30.54
CA GLU A 49 8.48 -6.15 30.80
C GLU A 49 8.69 -4.78 30.12
N LEU A 50 8.07 -4.57 28.95
CA LEU A 50 8.09 -3.31 28.22
C LEU A 50 7.05 -2.28 28.69
N GLY A 51 6.23 -2.62 29.70
CA GLY A 51 5.15 -1.74 30.18
C GLY A 51 4.03 -1.55 29.15
N LEU A 52 3.84 -2.54 28.27
CA LEU A 52 2.81 -2.56 27.25
C LEU A 52 1.59 -3.35 27.72
N THR A 53 0.40 -2.86 27.38
CA THR A 53 -0.88 -3.50 27.66
C THR A 53 -1.52 -3.95 26.36
N LEU A 54 -2.07 -5.16 26.35
CA LEU A 54 -2.84 -5.69 25.23
C LEU A 54 -4.08 -4.82 24.98
N GLU A 55 -4.21 -4.27 23.77
CA GLU A 55 -5.36 -3.46 23.36
C GLU A 55 -6.29 -4.24 22.44
N VAL A 56 -5.73 -5.02 21.51
CA VAL A 56 -6.50 -5.76 20.49
C VAL A 56 -5.88 -7.14 20.26
N GLU A 57 -6.71 -8.17 20.16
CA GLU A 57 -6.33 -9.49 19.66
C GLU A 57 -7.21 -9.85 18.45
N LEU A 58 -6.57 -10.24 17.34
CA LEU A 58 -7.22 -10.73 16.13
C LEU A 58 -6.75 -12.16 15.87
N ARG A 59 -7.68 -13.00 15.46
CA ARG A 59 -7.45 -14.42 15.12
C ARG A 59 -7.82 -14.65 13.67
N GLY A 60 -6.94 -15.37 12.97
CA GLY A 60 -7.07 -15.76 11.57
C GLY A 60 -6.57 -17.18 11.34
N ALA A 61 -6.55 -17.62 10.09
CA ALA A 61 -6.07 -18.94 9.70
C ALA A 61 -5.03 -18.83 8.60
N LEU A 62 -3.94 -19.58 8.74
CA LEU A 62 -2.92 -19.71 7.71
C LEU A 62 -3.39 -20.67 6.60
N PRO A 63 -2.96 -20.46 5.35
CA PRO A 63 -3.31 -21.34 4.25
C PRO A 63 -2.75 -22.76 4.44
N ARG A 64 -3.34 -23.71 3.70
CA ARG A 64 -2.86 -25.11 3.59
C ARG A 64 -2.70 -25.83 4.92
N GLY A 65 -3.54 -25.52 5.91
CA GLY A 65 -3.49 -26.15 7.22
C GLY A 65 -2.30 -25.68 8.07
N GLY A 66 -1.76 -24.47 7.81
CA GLY A 66 -0.69 -23.87 8.60
C GLY A 66 -1.06 -23.56 10.05
N GLY A 67 -2.34 -23.69 10.41
CA GLY A 67 -2.88 -23.49 11.75
C GLY A 67 -3.44 -22.09 11.94
N GLU A 68 -3.75 -21.77 13.19
CA GLU A 68 -4.21 -20.44 13.58
C GLU A 68 -3.08 -19.41 13.49
N VAL A 69 -3.43 -18.15 13.22
CA VAL A 69 -2.53 -17.00 13.40
C VAL A 69 -3.19 -16.00 14.34
N VAL A 70 -2.44 -15.51 15.32
CA VAL A 70 -2.91 -14.57 16.34
C VAL A 70 -2.09 -13.29 16.24
N VAL A 71 -2.78 -12.19 15.96
CA VAL A 71 -2.20 -10.84 15.86
C VAL A 71 -2.60 -10.07 17.11
N ARG A 72 -1.62 -9.61 17.90
CA ARG A 72 -1.85 -8.81 19.11
C ARG A 72 -1.28 -7.41 18.94
N GLY A 73 -2.14 -6.42 19.15
CA GLY A 73 -1.79 -5.01 19.21
C GLY A 73 -1.70 -4.53 20.66
N TYR A 74 -0.60 -3.88 21.00
CA TYR A 74 -0.29 -3.39 22.33
C TYR A 74 -0.12 -1.88 22.35
N ARG A 75 -0.40 -1.26 23.50
CA ARG A 75 -0.18 0.16 23.77
C ARG A 75 0.51 0.35 25.12
N GLY A 76 1.36 1.37 25.21
CA GLY A 76 1.95 1.80 26.48
C GLY A 76 2.52 3.21 26.38
N THR A 77 3.49 3.50 27.25
CA THR A 77 4.28 4.74 27.21
C THR A 77 5.77 4.44 27.27
N ASP A 78 6.57 5.18 26.52
CA ASP A 78 8.04 5.10 26.59
C ASP A 78 8.58 5.75 27.88
N ALA A 79 9.90 5.64 28.10
CA ALA A 79 10.57 6.22 29.28
C ALA A 79 10.42 7.75 29.41
N LEU A 80 9.98 8.44 28.36
CA LEU A 80 9.70 9.87 28.35
C LEU A 80 8.21 10.19 28.54
N GLY A 81 7.38 9.19 28.85
CA GLY A 81 5.94 9.33 29.04
C GLY A 81 5.15 9.52 27.73
N ARG A 82 5.78 9.32 26.57
CA ARG A 82 5.11 9.46 25.27
C ARG A 82 4.41 8.16 24.91
N ARG A 83 3.28 8.22 24.23
CA ARG A 83 2.58 7.03 23.75
C ARG A 83 3.48 6.19 22.85
N THR A 84 3.39 4.88 22.99
CA THR A 84 4.04 3.88 22.13
C THR A 84 3.08 2.74 21.84
N SER A 85 3.30 2.04 20.73
CA SER A 85 2.52 0.88 20.31
C SER A 85 3.45 -0.23 19.83
N ALA A 86 2.96 -1.46 19.90
CA ALA A 86 3.66 -2.62 19.38
C ALA A 86 2.68 -3.62 18.78
N VAL A 87 3.15 -4.42 17.84
CA VAL A 87 2.42 -5.57 17.30
C VAL A 87 3.28 -6.82 17.41
N ARG A 88 2.65 -7.92 17.82
CA ARG A 88 3.24 -9.26 17.82
C ARG A 88 2.30 -10.20 17.10
N VAL A 89 2.84 -11.04 16.21
CA VAL A 89 2.04 -12.03 15.49
C VAL A 89 2.61 -13.41 15.78
N ALA A 90 1.78 -14.31 16.29
CA ALA A 90 2.14 -15.68 16.60
C ALA A 90 1.39 -16.69 15.73
N THR A 91 2.07 -17.78 15.44
CA THR A 91 1.55 -18.99 14.81
C THR A 91 1.94 -20.18 15.69
N PRO A 92 1.40 -21.39 15.48
CA PRO A 92 1.86 -22.58 16.16
C PRO A 92 3.36 -22.85 15.99
N ARG A 93 4.01 -22.28 14.96
CA ARG A 93 5.44 -22.46 14.69
C ARG A 93 6.33 -21.40 15.32
N GLY A 94 5.74 -20.32 15.83
CA GLY A 94 6.49 -19.23 16.44
C GLY A 94 5.89 -17.85 16.26
N VAL A 95 6.58 -16.86 16.81
CA VAL A 95 6.31 -15.45 16.53
C VAL A 95 6.85 -15.17 15.12
N VAL A 96 6.02 -14.66 14.23
CA VAL A 96 6.36 -14.43 12.81
C VAL A 96 6.55 -12.96 12.47
N MET A 97 6.21 -12.08 13.42
CA MET A 97 6.36 -10.63 13.28
C MET A 97 6.45 -9.96 14.65
N ALA A 98 7.37 -9.01 14.79
CA ALA A 98 7.45 -8.07 15.90
C ALA A 98 7.68 -6.64 15.38
N ALA A 99 6.72 -5.74 15.64
CA ALA A 99 6.83 -4.32 15.34
C ALA A 99 6.68 -3.50 16.62
N GLY A 100 7.39 -2.37 16.73
CA GLY A 100 7.43 -1.56 17.96
C GLY A 100 8.68 -1.82 18.79
N PRO A 101 8.76 -1.24 20.01
CA PRO A 101 9.94 -1.36 20.84
C PRO A 101 10.24 -2.82 21.17
N ILE A 102 11.53 -3.17 21.07
CA ILE A 102 12.12 -4.41 21.60
C ILE A 102 12.86 -4.10 22.91
N GLU A 103 13.27 -2.85 23.08
CA GLU A 103 13.93 -2.31 24.28
C GLU A 103 13.29 -0.95 24.64
N SER A 104 13.24 -0.63 25.93
CA SER A 104 12.52 0.52 26.49
C SER A 104 13.04 1.91 26.06
N GLY A 105 14.17 1.99 25.37
CA GLY A 105 14.86 3.24 25.03
C GLY A 105 14.82 3.69 23.56
N ARG A 106 14.42 2.83 22.62
CA ARG A 106 14.53 3.13 21.17
C ARG A 106 13.18 2.97 20.47
N VAL A 107 12.50 4.10 20.25
CA VAL A 107 11.26 4.17 19.45
C VAL A 107 11.56 4.86 18.13
N ASP A 108 11.57 4.11 17.04
CA ASP A 108 11.55 4.67 15.69
C ASP A 108 10.10 5.02 15.33
N ARG A 109 9.76 6.30 15.42
CA ARG A 109 8.40 6.82 15.18
C ARG A 109 7.99 6.79 13.70
N SER A 110 8.94 6.57 12.80
CA SER A 110 8.65 6.42 11.37
C SER A 110 8.12 5.02 11.03
N GLN A 111 8.40 4.02 11.87
CA GLN A 111 7.92 2.66 11.69
C GLN A 111 6.43 2.53 12.02
N ALA A 112 5.74 1.69 11.25
CA ALA A 112 4.38 1.32 11.55
C ALA A 112 4.35 0.28 12.67
N THR A 113 3.80 0.66 13.83
CA THR A 113 3.83 -0.15 15.06
C THR A 113 2.47 -0.25 15.73
N GLU A 114 1.47 0.50 15.27
CA GLU A 114 0.10 0.41 15.72
C GLU A 114 -0.69 -0.57 14.85
N LEU A 115 -1.34 -1.56 15.45
CA LEU A 115 -2.25 -2.46 14.73
C LEU A 115 -3.49 -1.70 14.28
N VAL A 116 -3.84 -1.79 13.01
CA VAL A 116 -5.11 -1.29 12.47
C VAL A 116 -6.10 -2.47 12.36
N PRO A 117 -7.10 -2.59 13.24
CA PRO A 117 -7.96 -3.79 13.28
C PRO A 117 -8.84 -3.95 12.04
N SER A 118 -9.27 -2.82 11.46
CA SER A 118 -10.07 -2.74 10.24
C SER A 118 -9.63 -1.53 9.43
N LEU A 119 -9.43 -1.71 8.12
CA LEU A 119 -9.03 -0.66 7.19
C LEU A 119 -10.20 0.18 6.63
N LEU A 120 -11.44 -0.15 7.00
CA LEU A 120 -12.63 0.68 6.72
C LEU A 120 -13.47 0.89 7.98
N PRO A 121 -13.73 2.17 8.33
CA PRO A 121 -14.97 2.57 8.98
C PRO A 121 -15.56 3.83 8.30
N GLY A 122 -16.79 3.73 7.76
CA GLY A 122 -17.56 4.92 7.38
C GLY A 122 -18.01 5.73 8.62
N PRO A 123 -18.36 7.02 8.50
CA PRO A 123 -18.73 7.89 9.62
C PRO A 123 -20.15 7.66 10.21
N ASP A 124 -20.88 6.61 9.84
CA ASP A 124 -22.24 6.35 10.38
C ASP A 124 -22.21 5.32 11.52
N THR A 125 -22.59 5.79 12.71
CA THR A 125 -22.50 5.09 14.00
C THR A 125 -23.57 4.02 14.29
N ASP A 126 -24.37 3.59 13.31
CA ASP A 126 -25.32 2.48 13.52
C ASP A 126 -24.76 1.11 13.10
N ALA A 127 -23.44 1.05 12.84
CA ALA A 127 -22.71 -0.08 12.30
C ALA A 127 -22.01 -0.97 13.35
N ALA A 128 -22.60 -1.18 14.53
CA ALA A 128 -22.12 -2.22 15.46
C ALA A 128 -22.26 -3.66 14.91
N GLN A 129 -22.84 -3.84 13.71
CA GLN A 129 -22.86 -5.09 12.94
C GLN A 129 -22.04 -5.06 11.63
N GLN A 130 -21.18 -4.06 11.40
CA GLN A 130 -20.26 -4.00 10.25
C GLN A 130 -18.79 -3.79 10.67
N LEU A 131 -18.30 -4.61 11.58
CA LEU A 131 -16.87 -4.85 11.84
C LEU A 131 -16.12 -5.49 10.63
N GLY A 132 -16.66 -5.49 9.42
CA GLY A 132 -16.40 -6.55 8.43
C GLY A 132 -16.49 -6.16 6.96
N LEU A 133 -15.48 -5.46 6.45
CA LEU A 133 -15.12 -5.62 5.03
C LEU A 133 -13.64 -5.98 4.87
N PHE A 134 -12.73 -5.32 5.60
CA PHE A 134 -11.28 -5.57 5.51
C PHE A 134 -10.62 -5.60 6.88
N ARG A 135 -10.62 -6.78 7.51
CA ARG A 135 -10.11 -7.01 8.86
C ARG A 135 -8.65 -7.45 8.81
N SER A 136 -7.78 -6.86 9.62
CA SER A 136 -6.43 -7.40 9.79
C SER A 136 -6.48 -8.86 10.31
N GLY A 137 -5.58 -9.70 9.83
CA GLY A 137 -5.57 -11.14 10.07
C GLY A 137 -6.45 -11.94 9.09
N THR A 138 -7.03 -11.31 8.07
CA THR A 138 -7.69 -11.99 6.94
C THR A 138 -6.97 -11.70 5.63
N ASP A 139 -7.27 -12.45 4.57
CA ASP A 139 -6.72 -12.22 3.23
C ASP A 139 -7.37 -10.99 2.60
N LEU A 140 -6.62 -9.87 2.59
CA LEU A 140 -7.12 -8.54 2.19
C LEU A 140 -7.00 -8.30 0.67
N ASN A 141 -6.08 -9.02 0.03
CA ASN A 141 -5.71 -8.84 -1.38
C ASN A 141 -5.94 -10.09 -2.25
N ARG A 142 -6.52 -11.14 -1.66
CA ARG A 142 -6.88 -12.42 -2.30
C ARG A 142 -5.68 -13.21 -2.81
N ASP A 143 -4.52 -13.06 -2.18
CA ASP A 143 -3.33 -13.85 -2.51
C ASP A 143 -3.28 -15.21 -1.78
N GLY A 144 -4.23 -15.46 -0.89
CA GLY A 144 -4.38 -16.69 -0.12
C GLY A 144 -3.65 -16.68 1.22
N ALA A 145 -2.97 -15.59 1.60
CA ALA A 145 -2.36 -15.42 2.91
C ALA A 145 -3.12 -14.36 3.75
N PRO A 146 -3.20 -14.51 5.09
CA PRO A 146 -3.76 -13.45 5.91
C PRO A 146 -2.80 -12.26 5.96
N ASP A 147 -3.35 -11.04 5.90
CA ASP A 147 -2.58 -9.80 5.92
C ASP A 147 -2.79 -9.04 7.22
N VAL A 148 -1.77 -8.31 7.68
CA VAL A 148 -1.89 -7.37 8.80
C VAL A 148 -1.59 -5.95 8.35
N ALA A 149 -2.47 -5.02 8.73
CA ALA A 149 -2.30 -3.60 8.49
C ALA A 149 -1.76 -2.91 9.74
N LEU A 150 -0.65 -2.19 9.57
CA LEU A 150 -0.01 -1.39 10.60
C LEU A 150 -0.05 0.09 10.25
N ARG A 151 0.02 0.94 11.26
CA ARG A 151 0.08 2.41 11.11
C ARG A 151 1.23 3.00 11.92
N ASN A 152 1.88 4.02 11.37
CA ASN A 152 2.89 4.82 12.06
C ASN A 152 2.29 6.13 12.64
N GLU A 153 3.09 6.91 13.38
CA GLU A 153 2.62 8.15 14.00
C GLU A 153 2.15 9.22 12.99
N ALA A 154 2.67 9.19 11.76
CA ALA A 154 2.26 10.09 10.68
C ALA A 154 0.97 9.62 9.96
N GLY A 155 0.40 8.50 10.40
CA GLY A 155 -0.80 7.89 9.82
C GLY A 155 -0.54 7.10 8.54
N ALA A 156 0.71 6.86 8.17
CA ALA A 156 1.05 6.04 7.02
C ALA A 156 0.81 4.55 7.34
N LEU A 157 0.23 3.84 6.38
CA LEU A 157 -0.10 2.43 6.46
C LEU A 157 1.03 1.57 5.90
N GLU A 158 1.20 0.40 6.50
CA GLU A 158 1.94 -0.72 5.94
C GLU A 158 1.06 -1.96 5.96
N VAL A 159 1.15 -2.78 4.92
CA VAL A 159 0.45 -4.07 4.85
C VAL A 159 1.48 -5.18 4.74
N TRP A 160 1.27 -6.23 5.52
CA TRP A 160 2.20 -7.35 5.66
C TRP A 160 1.49 -8.67 5.42
N ALA A 161 2.03 -9.49 4.51
CA ALA A 161 1.62 -10.87 4.31
C ALA A 161 2.10 -11.72 5.49
N LEU A 162 1.22 -12.49 6.11
CA LEU A 162 1.58 -13.43 7.16
C LEU A 162 1.77 -14.83 6.56
N GLN A 163 2.93 -15.40 6.82
CA GLN A 163 3.31 -16.74 6.39
C GLN A 163 3.51 -17.64 7.62
N PRO A 164 3.46 -18.97 7.46
CA PRO A 164 3.61 -19.88 8.59
C PRO A 164 4.93 -19.73 9.38
N LEU A 165 5.97 -19.19 8.75
CA LEU A 165 7.32 -19.07 9.34
C LEU A 165 7.86 -17.63 9.31
N GLY A 166 7.04 -16.63 8.97
CA GLY A 166 7.49 -15.25 8.87
C GLY A 166 6.42 -14.30 8.37
N ALA A 167 6.79 -13.05 8.15
CA ALA A 167 5.93 -12.05 7.54
C ALA A 167 6.69 -11.28 6.46
N ALA A 168 6.01 -10.78 5.45
CA ALA A 168 6.65 -9.99 4.40
C ALA A 168 5.85 -8.70 4.17
N ARG A 169 6.53 -7.56 4.27
CA ARG A 169 5.92 -6.28 3.93
C ARG A 169 5.66 -6.22 2.43
N TYR A 170 4.45 -5.88 2.02
CA TYR A 170 4.20 -5.59 0.62
C TYR A 170 4.88 -4.29 0.22
N THR A 171 5.41 -4.27 -1.00
CA THR A 171 5.83 -3.01 -1.62
C THR A 171 4.59 -2.22 -2.02
N VAL A 172 4.59 -0.91 -1.75
CA VAL A 172 3.49 0.00 -2.13
C VAL A 172 4.06 1.10 -3.01
N GLU A 173 3.59 1.18 -4.24
CA GLU A 173 3.98 2.20 -5.22
C GLU A 173 2.90 3.29 -5.32
N LEU A 174 3.00 4.28 -4.45
CA LEU A 174 2.17 5.49 -4.45
C LEU A 174 3.06 6.74 -4.41
N ALA A 175 2.57 7.84 -4.99
CA ALA A 175 3.21 9.15 -4.97
C ALA A 175 3.23 9.78 -3.57
N VAL A 176 2.30 9.37 -2.71
CA VAL A 176 2.21 9.75 -1.30
C VAL A 176 2.00 8.50 -0.44
N PRO A 177 2.45 8.49 0.83
CA PRO A 177 2.24 7.33 1.69
C PRO A 177 0.77 6.94 1.78
N PRO A 178 0.42 5.63 1.74
CA PRO A 178 -0.95 5.19 1.92
C PRO A 178 -1.41 5.56 3.33
N ARG A 179 -2.63 6.07 3.48
CA ARG A 179 -3.19 6.45 4.79
C ARG A 179 -4.58 5.88 5.04
N PHE A 180 -5.22 5.36 4.00
CA PHE A 180 -6.53 4.75 4.05
C PHE A 180 -6.64 3.68 2.95
N ALA A 181 -7.71 2.88 3.01
CA ALA A 181 -8.04 1.90 1.99
C ALA A 181 -9.39 2.24 1.35
N LEU A 182 -9.62 1.74 0.14
CA LEU A 182 -10.86 1.85 -0.61
C LEU A 182 -11.10 0.52 -1.35
N ASP A 183 -12.35 0.21 -1.68
CA ASP A 183 -12.70 -0.82 -2.66
C ASP A 183 -13.22 -0.08 -3.90
N VAL A 184 -12.31 0.26 -4.82
CA VAL A 184 -12.60 1.23 -5.89
C VAL A 184 -13.40 0.62 -7.04
N ASP A 185 -13.29 -0.68 -7.25
CA ASP A 185 -14.02 -1.41 -8.29
C ASP A 185 -15.16 -2.30 -7.75
N ARG A 186 -15.33 -2.35 -6.42
CA ARG A 186 -16.36 -3.12 -5.71
C ARG A 186 -16.20 -4.63 -5.91
N ASP A 187 -14.98 -5.08 -6.16
CA ASP A 187 -14.69 -6.50 -6.30
C ASP A 187 -14.60 -7.18 -4.92
N GLY A 188 -14.52 -6.42 -3.81
CA GLY A 188 -14.37 -6.90 -2.44
C GLY A 188 -12.92 -7.21 -2.05
N SER A 189 -11.96 -6.72 -2.81
CA SER A 189 -10.54 -6.58 -2.47
C SER A 189 -10.29 -5.12 -2.10
N LEU A 190 -9.23 -4.83 -1.35
CA LEU A 190 -8.88 -3.45 -1.04
C LEU A 190 -7.75 -2.92 -1.91
N GLU A 191 -7.90 -1.66 -2.30
CA GLU A 191 -6.84 -0.79 -2.75
C GLU A 191 -6.34 0.05 -1.57
N LEU A 192 -5.04 0.35 -1.58
CA LEU A 192 -4.45 1.34 -0.70
C LEU A 192 -4.47 2.70 -1.35
N ALA A 193 -4.75 3.74 -0.57
CA ALA A 193 -4.88 5.09 -1.09
C ALA A 193 -4.18 6.11 -0.19
N GLY A 194 -3.65 7.14 -0.83
CA GLY A 194 -3.03 8.29 -0.19
C GLY A 194 -3.56 9.59 -0.79
N ARG A 195 -3.56 10.64 0.02
CA ARG A 195 -4.01 11.97 -0.37
C ARG A 195 -2.90 12.97 -0.11
N VAL A 196 -2.63 13.82 -1.11
CA VAL A 196 -1.70 14.94 -0.96
C VAL A 196 -2.28 15.91 0.08
N PRO A 197 -1.52 16.28 1.13
CA PRO A 197 -1.97 17.29 2.07
C PRO A 197 -2.04 18.66 1.37
N VAL A 198 -3.13 19.38 1.62
CA VAL A 198 -3.35 20.74 1.14
C VAL A 198 -3.75 21.59 2.34
N ASP A 199 -3.17 22.79 2.44
CA ASP A 199 -3.43 23.69 3.55
C ASP A 199 -4.91 24.14 3.58
N ASP A 200 -5.49 24.23 4.78
CA ASP A 200 -6.87 24.69 4.96
C ASP A 200 -7.11 26.13 4.49
N GLY A 201 -6.05 26.92 4.28
CA GLY A 201 -6.11 28.28 3.73
C GLY A 201 -6.03 28.34 2.20
N ASP A 202 -5.73 27.24 1.54
CA ASP A 202 -5.57 27.20 0.08
C ASP A 202 -6.90 27.57 -0.60
N PRO A 203 -6.92 28.52 -1.57
CA PRO A 203 -8.16 28.89 -2.25
C PRO A 203 -8.62 27.86 -3.30
N ILE A 204 -7.73 27.05 -3.85
CA ILE A 204 -8.01 26.05 -4.90
C ILE A 204 -8.41 24.71 -4.28
N ARG A 205 -7.71 24.26 -3.24
CA ARG A 205 -7.95 23.00 -2.49
C ARG A 205 -8.17 21.75 -3.36
N PRO A 206 -7.21 21.37 -4.22
CA PRO A 206 -7.38 20.17 -5.05
C PRO A 206 -7.37 18.89 -4.21
N ASP A 207 -8.27 17.95 -4.52
CA ASP A 207 -8.31 16.61 -3.92
C ASP A 207 -7.44 15.65 -4.74
N LEU A 208 -6.11 15.71 -4.54
CA LEU A 208 -5.16 14.86 -5.26
C LEU A 208 -5.01 13.51 -4.54
N VAL A 209 -5.70 12.50 -5.07
CA VAL A 209 -5.70 11.13 -4.53
C VAL A 209 -4.94 10.18 -5.46
N ASP A 210 -4.09 9.36 -4.86
CA ASP A 210 -3.41 8.24 -5.52
C ASP A 210 -3.92 6.91 -4.94
N VAL A 211 -4.11 5.91 -5.79
CA VAL A 211 -4.68 4.60 -5.45
C VAL A 211 -3.78 3.51 -6.02
N ALA A 212 -3.53 2.47 -5.24
CA ALA A 212 -2.74 1.33 -5.63
C ALA A 212 -3.51 0.04 -5.33
N GLY A 213 -3.77 -0.76 -6.36
CA GLY A 213 -4.33 -2.11 -6.21
C GLY A 213 -3.25 -3.16 -6.15
N PHE A 214 -3.59 -4.34 -5.64
CA PHE A 214 -2.65 -5.44 -5.51
C PHE A 214 -2.48 -6.18 -6.85
N GLU A 215 -1.26 -6.22 -7.37
CA GLU A 215 -0.92 -6.95 -8.59
C GLU A 215 0.54 -7.42 -8.55
N GLY A 216 0.78 -8.70 -8.83
CA GLY A 216 2.14 -9.24 -8.90
C GLY A 216 2.91 -9.20 -7.58
N GLY A 217 2.23 -9.36 -6.44
CA GLY A 217 2.87 -9.41 -5.11
C GLY A 217 3.17 -8.04 -4.49
N ARG A 218 2.59 -6.96 -5.02
CA ARG A 218 2.78 -5.58 -4.54
C ARG A 218 1.54 -4.74 -4.79
N TYR A 219 1.38 -3.66 -4.05
CA TYR A 219 0.40 -2.62 -4.34
C TYR A 219 1.00 -1.63 -5.32
N THR A 220 0.34 -1.39 -6.46
CA THR A 220 0.82 -0.44 -7.48
C THR A 220 -0.31 0.38 -8.10
N HIS A 221 -0.06 1.66 -8.34
CA HIS A 221 -0.97 2.53 -9.12
C HIS A 221 -1.11 2.09 -10.59
N ARG A 222 -0.27 1.16 -11.04
CA ARG A 222 -0.32 0.59 -12.40
C ARG A 222 -1.31 -0.57 -12.52
N SER A 223 -1.90 -1.02 -11.42
CA SER A 223 -2.83 -2.15 -11.46
C SER A 223 -4.06 -1.85 -12.31
N GLY A 224 -4.73 -2.89 -12.81
CA GLY A 224 -5.96 -2.74 -13.59
C GLY A 224 -7.02 -1.87 -12.89
N ALA A 225 -7.31 -2.18 -11.62
CA ALA A 225 -8.29 -1.44 -10.80
C ALA A 225 -7.88 0.01 -10.55
N ALA A 226 -6.61 0.25 -10.18
CA ALA A 226 -6.11 1.61 -9.95
C ALA A 226 -6.15 2.45 -11.24
N ARG A 227 -5.67 1.91 -12.36
CA ARG A 227 -5.70 2.60 -13.65
C ARG A 227 -7.13 2.94 -14.08
N ALA A 228 -8.07 2.00 -13.93
CA ALA A 228 -9.48 2.26 -14.24
C ALA A 228 -10.07 3.38 -13.36
N PHE A 229 -9.75 3.38 -12.05
CA PHE A 229 -10.14 4.47 -11.14
C PHE A 229 -9.58 5.83 -11.60
N HIS A 230 -8.29 5.89 -11.94
CA HIS A 230 -7.64 7.12 -12.41
C HIS A 230 -8.17 7.55 -13.78
N GLU A 231 -8.46 6.64 -14.71
CA GLU A 231 -9.06 6.95 -16.00
C GLU A 231 -10.44 7.59 -15.87
N ALA A 232 -11.30 7.02 -15.01
CA ALA A 232 -12.63 7.56 -14.74
C ALA A 232 -12.56 8.98 -14.16
N ARG A 233 -11.64 9.23 -13.22
CA ARG A 233 -11.42 10.56 -12.63
C ARG A 233 -10.82 11.56 -13.61
N ALA A 234 -9.91 11.12 -14.49
CA ALA A 234 -9.34 11.96 -15.54
C ALA A 234 -10.37 12.39 -16.60
N GLY A 235 -11.41 11.59 -16.83
CA GLY A 235 -12.49 11.90 -17.78
C GLY A 235 -13.52 12.92 -17.26
N GLY A 236 -13.55 13.21 -15.97
CA GLY A 236 -14.52 14.10 -15.34
C GLY A 236 -15.93 13.48 -15.19
N PRO A 237 -16.89 14.22 -14.61
CA PRO A 237 -18.25 13.73 -14.39
C PRO A 237 -18.91 13.38 -15.73
N GLY A 238 -19.05 12.07 -16.00
CA GLY A 238 -19.61 11.51 -17.23
C GLY A 238 -18.83 10.32 -17.82
N ALA A 239 -17.62 10.02 -17.33
CA ALA A 239 -16.74 9.03 -17.94
C ALA A 239 -16.85 7.58 -17.42
N GLY A 240 -17.75 7.27 -16.48
CA GLY A 240 -18.04 5.88 -16.10
C GLY A 240 -18.08 5.65 -14.60
N GLY A 241 -19.30 5.52 -14.08
CA GLY A 241 -19.58 4.75 -12.88
C GLY A 241 -20.50 3.58 -13.26
N PRO A 242 -20.38 2.40 -12.63
CA PRO A 242 -21.29 1.28 -12.85
C PRO A 242 -22.67 1.67 -12.30
N GLY A 243 -23.51 2.20 -13.19
CA GLY A 243 -24.80 2.82 -12.87
C GLY A 243 -25.22 3.93 -13.83
N ALA A 244 -24.32 4.45 -14.67
CA ALA A 244 -24.66 5.43 -15.71
C ALA A 244 -25.24 4.75 -16.97
N GLY A 245 -26.37 4.07 -16.81
CA GLY A 245 -27.17 3.55 -17.92
C GLY A 245 -28.07 4.63 -18.50
N GLY A 246 -27.70 5.17 -19.66
CA GLY A 246 -28.60 5.99 -20.47
C GLY A 246 -27.91 6.65 -21.67
N PRO A 247 -28.31 6.35 -22.93
CA PRO A 247 -27.82 7.06 -24.11
C PRO A 247 -28.53 8.41 -24.21
N GLY A 248 -28.18 9.34 -23.32
CA GLY A 248 -28.61 10.73 -23.39
C GLY A 248 -27.45 11.58 -23.90
N GLN A 249 -27.63 12.21 -25.07
CA GLN A 249 -26.82 13.33 -25.53
C GLN A 249 -27.00 14.53 -24.58
N GLY A 250 -26.44 14.42 -23.37
CA GLY A 250 -26.42 15.51 -22.40
C GLY A 250 -25.42 16.56 -22.88
N LYS A 251 -25.89 17.79 -23.08
CA LYS A 251 -25.03 18.97 -23.27
C LYS A 251 -23.84 18.90 -22.31
N ARG A 252 -22.63 19.06 -22.85
CA ARG A 252 -21.40 19.17 -22.05
C ARG A 252 -21.67 20.18 -20.91
N PRO A 253 -21.44 19.81 -19.63
CA PRO A 253 -21.68 20.73 -18.53
C PRO A 253 -20.92 22.03 -18.76
N GLU A 254 -21.57 23.18 -18.56
CA GLU A 254 -20.88 24.46 -18.64
C GLU A 254 -19.72 24.50 -17.64
N PRO A 255 -18.58 25.12 -18.00
CA PRO A 255 -17.47 25.27 -17.07
C PRO A 255 -17.93 26.03 -15.81
N PRO A 256 -17.38 25.69 -14.62
CA PRO A 256 -17.62 26.48 -13.42
C PRO A 256 -17.29 27.96 -13.68
N LYS A 257 -18.18 28.85 -13.24
CA LYS A 257 -17.92 30.31 -13.27
C LYS A 257 -16.90 30.74 -12.21
N ASP A 258 -16.66 29.89 -11.21
CA ASP A 258 -15.66 30.08 -10.17
C ASP A 258 -14.30 29.55 -10.65
N ASP A 259 -13.33 30.45 -10.79
CA ASP A 259 -11.97 30.14 -11.24
C ASP A 259 -11.26 29.15 -10.31
N ALA A 260 -11.46 29.22 -8.99
CA ALA A 260 -10.83 28.29 -8.06
C ALA A 260 -11.36 26.86 -8.25
N VAL A 261 -12.68 26.71 -8.44
CA VAL A 261 -13.32 25.42 -8.73
C VAL A 261 -12.84 24.86 -10.07
N ARG A 262 -12.73 25.70 -11.10
CA ARG A 262 -12.24 25.28 -12.41
C ARG A 262 -10.78 24.81 -12.34
N LEU A 263 -9.89 25.61 -11.74
CA LEU A 263 -8.47 25.26 -11.63
C LEU A 263 -8.25 24.01 -10.79
N ARG A 264 -9.01 23.82 -9.71
CA ARG A 264 -9.05 22.58 -8.93
C ARG A 264 -9.35 21.36 -9.81
N ARG A 265 -10.43 21.42 -10.59
CA ARG A 265 -10.81 20.31 -11.49
C ARG A 265 -9.73 20.03 -12.53
N ALA A 266 -9.10 21.06 -13.07
CA ALA A 266 -8.01 20.89 -14.04
C ALA A 266 -6.79 20.21 -13.41
N LEU A 267 -6.42 20.59 -12.18
CA LEU A 267 -5.33 19.95 -11.43
C LEU A 267 -5.62 18.48 -11.11
N GLU A 268 -6.83 18.19 -10.60
CA GLU A 268 -7.27 16.81 -10.31
C GLU A 268 -7.29 15.95 -11.58
N GLN A 269 -7.86 16.46 -12.68
CA GLN A 269 -7.88 15.74 -13.95
C GLN A 269 -6.48 15.47 -14.49
N ALA A 270 -5.57 16.45 -14.40
CA ALA A 270 -4.18 16.27 -14.81
C ALA A 270 -3.46 15.22 -13.95
N TRP A 271 -3.63 15.27 -12.63
CA TRP A 271 -3.10 14.28 -11.70
C TRP A 271 -3.56 12.86 -12.04
N HIS A 272 -4.87 12.66 -12.16
CA HIS A 272 -5.43 11.36 -12.50
C HIS A 272 -5.07 10.91 -13.93
N ALA A 273 -4.94 11.84 -14.89
CA ALA A 273 -4.49 11.51 -16.25
C ALA A 273 -3.08 10.93 -16.25
N LEU A 274 -2.16 11.47 -15.44
CA LEU A 274 -0.81 10.93 -15.31
C LEU A 274 -0.81 9.52 -14.70
N LEU A 275 -1.56 9.31 -13.60
CA LEU A 275 -1.66 8.00 -12.94
C LEU A 275 -2.36 6.94 -13.81
N ALA A 276 -3.29 7.35 -14.67
CA ALA A 276 -3.88 6.50 -15.70
C ALA A 276 -2.89 6.07 -16.81
N GLY A 277 -1.71 6.69 -16.86
CA GLY A 277 -0.67 6.44 -17.86
C GLY A 277 -0.80 7.28 -19.13
N ARG A 278 -1.51 8.42 -19.10
CA ARG A 278 -1.56 9.34 -20.25
C ARG A 278 -0.20 10.05 -20.44
N PRO A 279 0.14 10.47 -21.67
CA PRO A 279 1.44 11.09 -21.94
C PRO A 279 1.66 12.39 -21.14
N ALA A 280 2.69 12.41 -20.30
CA ALA A 280 2.94 13.52 -19.39
C ALA A 280 3.08 14.88 -20.08
N LYS A 281 3.74 14.92 -21.24
CA LYS A 281 3.91 16.14 -22.04
C LYS A 281 2.57 16.75 -22.45
N GLU A 282 1.62 15.94 -22.88
CA GLU A 282 0.31 16.40 -23.33
C GLU A 282 -0.56 16.84 -22.14
N THR A 283 -0.54 16.06 -21.07
CA THR A 283 -1.28 16.36 -19.83
C THR A 283 -0.82 17.68 -19.21
N LEU A 284 0.49 17.90 -19.07
CA LEU A 284 1.02 19.14 -18.52
C LEU A 284 0.80 20.33 -19.47
N ALA A 285 0.92 20.13 -20.78
CA ALA A 285 0.62 21.19 -21.76
C ALA A 285 -0.86 21.60 -21.75
N ALA A 286 -1.78 20.67 -21.46
CA ALA A 286 -3.19 21.01 -21.29
C ALA A 286 -3.41 21.86 -20.03
N LEU A 287 -2.79 21.47 -18.91
CA LEU A 287 -2.85 22.21 -17.66
C LEU A 287 -2.25 23.63 -17.78
N ASP A 288 -1.15 23.78 -18.53
CA ASP A 288 -0.47 25.06 -18.76
C ASP A 288 -1.29 26.04 -19.62
N ARG A 289 -2.34 25.58 -20.32
CA ARG A 289 -3.26 26.43 -21.09
C ARG A 289 -4.43 26.96 -20.28
N GLU A 290 -4.62 26.50 -19.04
CA GLU A 290 -5.70 26.99 -18.19
C GLU A 290 -5.52 28.49 -17.93
N PRO A 291 -6.55 29.34 -18.14
CA PRO A 291 -6.46 30.73 -17.75
C PRO A 291 -6.39 30.83 -16.22
N VAL A 292 -5.36 31.49 -15.69
CA VAL A 292 -5.16 31.61 -14.24
C VAL A 292 -5.24 33.08 -13.82
N PRO A 293 -6.24 33.47 -13.01
CA PRO A 293 -6.33 34.82 -12.44
C PRO A 293 -5.08 35.17 -11.62
N ALA A 294 -4.71 36.45 -11.60
CA ALA A 294 -3.50 36.90 -10.90
C ALA A 294 -3.49 36.48 -9.42
N ALA A 295 -4.64 36.52 -8.74
CA ALA A 295 -4.78 36.14 -7.34
C ALA A 295 -4.53 34.65 -7.04
N LEU A 296 -4.64 33.76 -8.03
CA LEU A 296 -4.48 32.32 -7.87
C LEU A 296 -3.18 31.77 -8.45
N ARG A 297 -2.37 32.63 -9.09
CA ARG A 297 -1.23 32.20 -9.91
C ARG A 297 -0.15 31.48 -9.12
N GLU A 298 0.20 32.00 -7.95
CA GLU A 298 1.24 31.41 -7.10
C GLU A 298 0.84 30.02 -6.60
N VAL A 299 -0.35 29.92 -6.00
CA VAL A 299 -0.91 28.66 -5.48
C VAL A 299 -1.09 27.63 -6.61
N PHE A 300 -1.63 28.05 -7.75
CA PHE A 300 -1.76 27.16 -8.91
C PHE A 300 -0.39 26.65 -9.40
N SER A 301 0.63 27.52 -9.44
CA SER A 301 1.98 27.13 -9.87
C SER A 301 2.60 26.09 -8.94
N ALA A 302 2.38 26.21 -7.63
CA ALA A 302 2.83 25.22 -6.65
C ALA A 302 2.17 23.84 -6.88
N HIS A 303 0.85 23.80 -7.09
CA HIS A 303 0.16 22.55 -7.41
C HIS A 303 0.57 21.96 -8.76
N ARG A 304 0.74 22.81 -9.79
CA ARG A 304 1.23 22.38 -11.11
C ARG A 304 2.63 21.77 -11.00
N ALA A 305 3.52 22.35 -10.19
CA ALA A 305 4.85 21.78 -9.95
C ALA A 305 4.75 20.38 -9.33
N ARG A 306 3.86 20.18 -8.36
CA ARG A 306 3.60 18.87 -7.75
C ARG A 306 3.07 17.83 -8.75
N VAL A 307 2.15 18.22 -9.64
CA VAL A 307 1.67 17.35 -10.74
C VAL A 307 2.84 17.00 -11.68
N ALA A 308 3.76 17.92 -11.94
CA ALA A 308 4.94 17.66 -12.78
C ALA A 308 5.97 16.73 -12.09
N GLU A 309 6.15 16.84 -10.78
CA GLU A 309 7.02 15.93 -10.00
C GLU A 309 6.54 14.48 -10.08
N LEU A 310 5.22 14.25 -10.04
CA LEU A 310 4.62 12.93 -10.26
C LEU A 310 5.05 12.34 -11.61
N ALA A 311 4.93 13.11 -12.70
CA ALA A 311 5.34 12.66 -14.04
C ALA A 311 6.82 12.28 -14.11
N ALA A 312 7.69 13.03 -13.41
CA ALA A 312 9.12 12.75 -13.36
C ALA A 312 9.45 11.50 -12.53
N ALA A 313 8.67 11.18 -11.50
CA ALA A 313 8.79 9.94 -10.75
C ALA A 313 8.40 8.74 -11.61
N SER A 314 7.22 8.77 -12.25
CA SER A 314 6.74 7.65 -13.09
C SER A 314 7.67 7.33 -14.26
N SER A 315 8.39 8.31 -14.80
CA SER A 315 9.34 8.12 -15.90
C SER A 315 10.64 7.44 -15.48
N ARG A 316 11.06 7.57 -14.21
CA ARG A 316 12.27 6.90 -13.68
C ARG A 316 12.06 5.41 -13.44
N ASP A 317 10.83 5.02 -13.14
CA ASP A 317 10.43 3.64 -12.84
C ASP A 317 9.88 2.90 -14.07
N ALA A 318 10.06 3.46 -15.27
CA ALA A 318 9.78 2.73 -16.51
C ALA A 318 10.94 1.76 -16.76
N PRO A 319 10.67 0.45 -16.92
CA PRO A 319 11.72 -0.48 -17.34
C PRO A 319 12.34 0.04 -18.64
N ALA A 320 13.67 0.03 -18.72
CA ALA A 320 14.38 0.39 -19.94
C ALA A 320 13.75 -0.37 -21.10
N PRO A 321 13.54 0.27 -22.27
CA PRO A 321 13.02 -0.43 -23.44
C PRO A 321 13.91 -1.66 -23.64
N VAL A 322 13.28 -2.83 -23.60
CA VAL A 322 13.97 -4.08 -23.93
C VAL A 322 14.46 -3.89 -25.36
N GLU A 323 15.75 -3.64 -25.54
CA GLU A 323 16.35 -3.65 -26.87
C GLU A 323 15.99 -4.99 -27.48
N GLU A 324 15.15 -4.96 -28.52
CA GLU A 324 14.77 -6.12 -29.30
C GLU A 324 16.08 -6.74 -29.79
N ALA A 325 16.51 -7.83 -29.13
CA ALA A 325 17.70 -8.56 -29.55
C ALA A 325 17.54 -8.89 -31.03
N PRO A 326 18.54 -8.63 -31.87
CA PRO A 326 18.43 -8.86 -33.31
C PRO A 326 18.02 -10.32 -33.51
N ARG A 327 16.93 -10.52 -34.26
CA ARG A 327 16.38 -11.85 -34.59
C ARG A 327 17.46 -12.71 -35.25
N GLY A 328 18.20 -13.43 -34.43
CA GLY A 328 19.23 -14.37 -34.83
C GLY A 328 18.57 -15.61 -35.41
N THR A 329 18.72 -15.75 -36.72
CA THR A 329 18.84 -16.99 -37.50
C THR A 329 18.29 -18.28 -36.86
N ARG A 330 17.16 -18.71 -37.44
CA ARG A 330 16.63 -20.08 -37.54
C ARG A 330 17.67 -21.17 -37.23
N ALA A 331 17.48 -21.88 -36.12
CA ALA A 331 18.16 -23.15 -35.87
C ALA A 331 17.62 -24.22 -36.84
N PRO A 332 18.47 -25.13 -37.37
CA PRO A 332 18.05 -26.13 -38.34
C PRO A 332 17.28 -27.27 -37.67
N THR A 333 16.20 -27.66 -38.33
CA THR A 333 15.34 -28.81 -38.01
C THR A 333 16.15 -30.10 -38.01
N ARG A 334 16.06 -30.88 -36.92
CA ARG A 334 16.64 -32.22 -36.81
C ARG A 334 15.80 -33.21 -37.64
N PRO A 335 16.37 -34.06 -38.50
CA PRO A 335 15.60 -35.08 -39.19
C PRO A 335 15.27 -36.24 -38.23
N GLN A 336 14.08 -36.77 -38.45
CA GLN A 336 13.45 -37.84 -37.70
C GLN A 336 13.59 -39.13 -38.53
N GLU A 337 14.41 -40.08 -38.08
CA GLU A 337 14.55 -41.46 -38.60
C GLU A 337 15.50 -42.21 -37.64
N ALA A 338 15.41 -43.50 -37.35
CA ALA A 338 14.42 -44.55 -37.59
C ALA A 338 14.68 -45.64 -36.54
N SER A 339 13.63 -46.38 -36.16
CA SER A 339 13.73 -47.56 -35.31
C SER A 339 14.61 -48.64 -35.94
N GLY A 340 15.58 -49.15 -35.19
CA GLY A 340 16.35 -50.35 -35.54
C GLY A 340 16.65 -51.16 -34.28
N ARG A 341 15.92 -52.26 -34.09
CA ARG A 341 16.33 -53.42 -33.27
C ARG A 341 17.54 -54.09 -33.92
N PRO A 342 18.43 -54.76 -33.17
CA PRO A 342 18.28 -56.22 -33.07
C PRO A 342 18.69 -56.86 -31.72
N ASP A 343 18.08 -58.03 -31.52
CA ASP A 343 18.44 -59.28 -30.80
C ASP A 343 19.18 -59.24 -29.46
#